data_AF-A0A6M3IK43-F1
#
_entry.id   AF-A0A6M3IK43-F1
#
_cell.length_a   1.000
_cell.length_b   1.000
_cell.length_c   1.000
_cell.angle_alpha   90.00
_cell.angle_beta   90.00
_cell.angle_gamma   90.00
#
_symmetry.space_group_name_H-M   'P 1'
#
loop_
_entity.id
_entity.type
_entity.pdbx_description
1 polymer ?
#
loop_
_entity_poly.entity_id
_entity_poly.type
_entity_poly.pdbx_seq_one_letter_code
_entity_poly.pdbx_strand_id
1 'polypeptide(L)'
;MGRSKLPMELKKSRKDIQHDSDIKNKAHKQEYFVEYYKQNKEKILKYSKDYYQANKDKVSSRGKAYWKRHKKLVLDHYGSICACCGENRIEFLTIDHINGGGHRHRQELKRRGKNFLFWLIKNNFPDGYRVLCMNCNFSLGMFGYCPHKQERKT
;
A
#
# COMPACT_ATOMS: atom_id res chain seq x y z
N MET A 1 11.92 -11.37 2.93
CA MET A 1 12.77 -10.48 2.11
C MET A 1 12.38 -9.03 2.40
N GLY A 2 13.20 -8.11 2.89
CA GLY A 2 14.54 -8.19 3.44
C GLY A 2 14.61 -7.28 4.66
N ARG A 3 15.24 -7.74 5.73
CA ARG A 3 15.63 -6.89 6.85
C ARG A 3 16.61 -5.87 6.27
N SER A 4 16.31 -4.58 6.39
CA SER A 4 17.23 -3.51 6.03
C SER A 4 18.50 -3.70 6.85
N LYS A 5 19.57 -4.18 6.22
CA LYS A 5 20.90 -4.16 6.83
C LYS A 5 21.28 -2.69 7.00
N LEU A 6 21.56 -2.29 8.24
CA LEU A 6 22.21 -1.01 8.52
C LEU A 6 23.54 -0.95 7.74
N PRO A 7 23.95 0.25 7.29
CA PRO A 7 25.19 0.43 6.52
C PRO A 7 26.40 -0.01 7.34
N MET A 8 27.43 -0.54 6.66
CA MET A 8 28.65 -1.08 7.29
C MET A 8 29.43 -0.08 8.15
N GLU A 9 29.20 1.22 8.00
CA GLU A 9 29.86 2.29 8.77
C GLU A 9 29.13 2.62 10.09
N LEU A 10 27.96 2.03 10.33
CA LEU A 10 27.24 2.01 11.62
C LEU A 10 27.35 0.60 12.26
N LYS A 11 28.53 -0.02 12.19
CA LYS A 11 28.80 -1.26 12.93
C LYS A 11 28.82 -0.94 14.43
N LYS A 12 27.94 -1.58 15.19
CA LYS A 12 27.94 -1.56 16.66
C LYS A 12 29.35 -1.82 17.18
N SER A 13 29.85 -0.97 18.08
CA SER A 13 31.11 -1.23 18.77
C SER A 13 30.98 -2.48 19.64
N ARG A 14 32.10 -3.11 20.01
CA ARG A 14 32.10 -4.30 20.88
C ARG A 14 31.37 -4.07 22.22
N LYS A 15 31.34 -2.81 22.71
CA LYS A 15 30.58 -2.39 23.90
C LYS A 15 29.06 -2.35 23.67
N ASP A 16 28.61 -1.97 22.47
CA ASP A 16 27.18 -1.92 22.10
C ASP A 16 26.57 -3.32 21.88
N ILE A 17 27.42 -4.33 21.67
CA ILE A 17 27.02 -5.74 21.52
C ILE A 17 26.81 -6.38 22.90
N GLN A 18 27.63 -6.01 23.90
CA GLN A 18 27.54 -6.53 25.26
C GLN A 18 26.26 -6.06 25.99
N HIS A 19 25.76 -4.85 25.69
CA HIS A 19 24.53 -4.32 26.28
C HIS A 19 23.24 -4.96 25.72
N ASP A 20 23.32 -5.60 24.54
CA ASP A 20 22.17 -6.17 23.82
C ASP A 20 21.76 -7.56 24.38
N SER A 21 22.65 -8.26 25.10
CA SER A 21 22.35 -9.56 25.72
C SER A 21 21.38 -9.46 26.92
N ASP A 22 21.23 -8.26 27.49
CA ASP A 22 20.49 -8.03 28.72
C ASP A 22 19.07 -7.49 28.47
N ILE A 23 18.75 -7.09 27.23
CA ILE A 23 17.43 -6.53 26.85
C ILE A 23 16.47 -7.66 26.45
N LYS A 24 16.09 -8.51 27.42
CA LYS A 24 15.10 -9.59 27.22
C LYS A 24 13.63 -9.14 27.34
N ASN A 25 13.35 -7.87 27.65
CA ASN A 25 11.98 -7.36 27.85
C ASN A 25 11.55 -6.36 26.74
N LYS A 26 10.33 -6.56 26.20
CA LYS A 26 9.73 -5.79 25.10
C LYS A 26 9.55 -4.29 25.41
N ALA A 27 9.26 -3.94 26.68
CA ALA A 27 9.10 -2.54 27.11
C ALA A 27 10.44 -1.79 27.12
N HIS A 28 11.47 -2.38 27.74
CA HIS A 28 12.84 -1.85 27.74
C HIS A 28 13.40 -1.69 26.32
N LYS A 29 13.04 -2.59 25.41
CA LYS A 29 13.41 -2.49 24.00
C LYS A 29 12.78 -1.28 23.31
N GLN A 30 11.52 -0.96 23.62
CA GLN A 30 10.81 0.18 23.04
C GLN A 30 11.42 1.51 23.52
N GLU A 31 11.67 1.64 24.81
CA GLU A 31 12.29 2.82 25.42
C GLU A 31 13.71 3.06 24.89
N TYR A 32 14.52 2.00 24.80
CA TYR A 32 15.85 2.06 24.17
C TYR A 32 15.79 2.59 22.74
N PHE A 33 14.85 2.09 21.90
CA PHE A 33 14.73 2.57 20.52
C PHE A 33 14.28 4.01 20.42
N VAL A 34 13.39 4.46 21.32
CA VAL A 34 12.98 5.86 21.37
C VAL A 34 14.18 6.75 21.69
N GLU A 35 14.96 6.40 22.70
CA GLU A 35 16.11 7.19 23.13
C GLU A 35 17.24 7.16 22.08
N TYR A 36 17.54 5.98 21.54
CA TYR A 36 18.48 5.83 20.43
C TYR A 36 18.08 6.68 19.22
N TYR A 37 16.79 6.70 18.85
CA TYR A 37 16.31 7.52 17.74
C TYR A 37 16.45 9.02 18.04
N LYS A 38 16.12 9.48 19.25
CA LYS A 38 16.29 10.89 19.64
C LYS A 38 17.75 11.32 19.51
N GLN A 39 18.67 10.55 20.05
CA GLN A 39 20.11 10.86 20.05
C GLN A 39 20.75 10.75 18.66
N ASN A 40 20.19 9.94 17.77
CA ASN A 40 20.76 9.69 16.44
C ASN A 40 19.89 10.26 15.29
N LYS A 41 18.87 11.07 15.60
CA LYS A 41 17.85 11.54 14.65
C LYS A 41 18.46 12.12 13.38
N GLU A 42 19.40 13.05 13.50
CA GLU A 42 20.02 13.71 12.35
C GLU A 42 20.80 12.73 11.47
N LYS A 43 21.61 11.86 12.08
CA LYS A 43 22.37 10.83 11.37
C LYS A 43 21.45 9.85 10.64
N ILE A 44 20.37 9.41 11.30
CA ILE A 44 19.37 8.51 10.72
C ILE A 44 18.66 9.17 9.53
N LEU A 45 18.24 10.43 9.68
CA LEU A 45 17.55 11.17 8.63
C LEU A 45 18.47 11.42 7.43
N LYS A 46 19.72 11.83 7.67
CA LYS A 46 20.72 12.03 6.62
C LYS A 46 20.98 10.72 5.86
N TYR A 47 21.27 9.65 6.56
CA TYR A 47 21.47 8.33 5.95
C TYR A 47 20.26 7.88 5.13
N SER A 48 19.04 8.02 5.67
CA SER A 48 17.81 7.65 4.99
C SER A 48 17.63 8.44 3.68
N LYS A 49 17.91 9.74 3.71
CA LYS A 49 17.87 10.61 2.53
C LYS A 49 18.89 10.18 1.49
N ASP A 50 20.15 9.99 1.88
CA ASP A 50 21.24 9.64 0.97
C ASP A 50 20.99 8.27 0.33
N TYR A 51 20.55 7.29 1.13
CA TYR A 51 20.13 5.99 0.63
C TYR A 51 18.99 6.09 -0.37
N TYR A 52 17.93 6.86 -0.06
CA TYR A 52 16.80 7.04 -0.97
C TYR A 52 17.25 7.65 -2.29
N GLN A 53 18.06 8.71 -2.26
CA GLN A 53 18.56 9.36 -3.48
C GLN A 53 19.40 8.41 -4.33
N ALA A 54 20.33 7.68 -3.70
CA ALA A 54 21.17 6.70 -4.39
C ALA A 54 20.39 5.49 -4.94
N ASN A 55 19.18 5.21 -4.42
CA ASN A 55 18.40 4.03 -4.78
C ASN A 55 17.02 4.36 -5.35
N LYS A 56 16.74 5.63 -5.70
CA LYS A 56 15.40 6.12 -6.05
C LYS A 56 14.73 5.28 -7.13
N ASP A 57 15.47 4.92 -8.17
CA ASP A 57 14.94 4.20 -9.33
C ASP A 57 14.63 2.74 -8.98
N LYS A 58 15.50 2.12 -8.17
CA LYS A 58 15.32 0.75 -7.65
C LYS A 58 14.15 0.66 -6.68
N VAL A 59 13.96 1.66 -5.82
CA VAL A 59 12.83 1.75 -4.89
C VAL A 59 11.53 1.96 -5.66
N SER A 60 11.54 2.87 -6.62
CA SER A 60 10.39 3.18 -7.48
C SER A 60 9.97 1.97 -8.31
N SER A 61 10.91 1.30 -9.00
CA SER A 61 10.63 0.13 -9.83
C SER A 61 10.07 -1.04 -9.01
N ARG A 62 10.63 -1.31 -7.83
CA ARG A 62 10.10 -2.29 -6.88
C ARG A 62 8.69 -1.95 -6.44
N GLY A 63 8.43 -0.67 -6.14
CA GLY A 63 7.10 -0.17 -5.78
C GLY A 63 6.07 -0.37 -6.89
N LYS A 64 6.43 -0.04 -8.14
CA LYS A 64 5.59 -0.24 -9.33
C LYS A 64 5.29 -1.72 -9.57
N ALA A 65 6.30 -2.58 -9.54
CA ALA A 65 6.13 -4.02 -9.71
C ALA A 65 5.27 -4.64 -8.60
N TYR A 66 5.48 -4.21 -7.35
CA TYR A 66 4.66 -4.64 -6.22
C TYR A 66 3.19 -4.25 -6.43
N TRP A 67 2.92 -2.99 -6.78
CA TRP A 67 1.56 -2.52 -7.05
C TRP A 67 0.90 -3.27 -8.22
N LYS A 68 1.61 -3.45 -9.34
CA LYS A 68 1.08 -4.15 -10.52
C LYS A 68 0.64 -5.58 -10.18
N ARG A 69 1.46 -6.31 -9.41
CA ARG A 69 1.13 -7.67 -8.95
C ARG A 69 -0.13 -7.71 -8.09
N HIS A 70 -0.24 -6.81 -7.10
CA HIS A 70 -1.41 -6.79 -6.20
C HIS A 70 -2.67 -6.37 -6.94
N LYS A 71 -2.56 -5.38 -7.84
CA LYS A 71 -3.69 -4.96 -8.68
C LYS A 71 -4.17 -6.14 -9.53
N LYS A 72 -3.26 -6.88 -10.17
CA LYS A 72 -3.62 -8.06 -10.96
C LYS A 72 -4.36 -9.11 -10.10
N LEU A 73 -3.83 -9.48 -8.94
CA LEU A 73 -4.48 -10.45 -8.05
C LEU A 73 -5.92 -10.04 -7.66
N VAL A 74 -6.11 -8.77 -7.32
CA VAL A 74 -7.43 -8.25 -6.97
C VAL A 74 -8.37 -8.27 -8.18
N LEU A 75 -7.90 -7.85 -9.35
CA LEU A 75 -8.71 -7.87 -10.57
C LEU A 75 -9.04 -9.29 -11.01
N ASP A 76 -8.09 -10.22 -10.95
CA ASP A 76 -8.30 -11.64 -11.29
C ASP A 76 -9.42 -12.24 -10.43
N HIS A 77 -9.49 -11.86 -9.14
CA HIS A 77 -10.55 -12.31 -8.24
C HIS A 77 -11.91 -11.70 -8.58
N TYR A 78 -11.99 -10.37 -8.78
CA TYR A 78 -13.27 -9.67 -8.98
C TYR A 78 -13.73 -9.58 -10.45
N GLY A 79 -13.03 -10.22 -11.40
CA GLY A 79 -13.48 -10.44 -12.78
C GLY A 79 -12.73 -9.71 -13.90
N SER A 80 -11.75 -8.85 -13.60
CA SER A 80 -10.85 -8.18 -14.57
C SER A 80 -11.50 -7.41 -15.74
N ILE A 81 -12.81 -7.15 -15.67
CA ILE A 81 -13.56 -6.42 -16.70
C ILE A 81 -14.48 -5.43 -15.99
N CYS A 82 -14.64 -4.24 -16.56
CA CYS A 82 -15.60 -3.25 -16.09
C CYS A 82 -17.03 -3.81 -16.18
N ALA A 83 -17.68 -3.99 -15.04
CA ALA A 83 -19.07 -4.48 -14.95
C ALA A 83 -20.11 -3.54 -15.57
N CYS A 84 -19.72 -2.33 -16.01
CA CYS A 84 -20.59 -1.38 -16.69
C CYS A 84 -20.40 -1.40 -18.21
N CYS A 85 -19.19 -1.08 -18.69
CA CYS A 85 -18.93 -0.84 -20.11
C CYS A 85 -18.10 -1.92 -20.81
N GLY A 86 -17.57 -2.91 -20.09
CA GLY A 86 -16.74 -3.98 -20.68
C GLY A 86 -15.26 -3.63 -20.91
N GLU A 87 -14.80 -2.43 -20.54
CA GLU A 87 -13.36 -2.09 -20.53
C GLU A 87 -12.55 -3.17 -19.77
N ASN A 88 -11.42 -3.60 -20.32
CA ASN A 88 -10.62 -4.71 -19.81
C ASN A 88 -9.12 -4.40 -19.69
N ARG A 89 -8.67 -3.21 -20.10
CA ARG A 89 -7.28 -2.78 -19.91
C ARG A 89 -7.06 -2.47 -18.43
N ILE A 90 -6.18 -3.25 -17.79
CA ILE A 90 -5.87 -3.20 -16.35
C ILE A 90 -5.57 -1.78 -15.86
N GLU A 91 -4.95 -0.95 -16.68
CA GLU A 91 -4.61 0.44 -16.41
C GLU A 91 -5.85 1.28 -16.07
N PHE A 92 -6.97 1.03 -16.77
CA PHE A 92 -8.23 1.77 -16.58
C PHE A 92 -9.13 1.19 -15.51
N LEU A 93 -8.85 -0.01 -15.00
CA LEU A 93 -9.69 -0.68 -14.02
C LEU A 93 -9.43 -0.23 -12.59
N THR A 94 -10.49 -0.23 -11.78
CA THR A 94 -10.52 0.09 -10.35
C THR A 94 -11.55 -0.77 -9.62
N ILE A 95 -11.48 -0.77 -8.29
CA ILE A 95 -12.43 -1.46 -7.42
C ILE A 95 -13.44 -0.47 -6.87
N ASP A 96 -14.71 -0.78 -7.09
CA ASP A 96 -15.86 -0.05 -6.61
C ASP A 96 -16.58 -0.82 -5.50
N HIS A 97 -17.22 -0.09 -4.60
CA HIS A 97 -18.06 -0.63 -3.54
C HIS A 97 -19.50 -0.73 -4.07
N ILE A 98 -20.03 -1.95 -4.19
CA ILE A 98 -21.34 -2.20 -4.84
C ILE A 98 -22.47 -1.38 -4.18
N ASN A 99 -22.45 -1.30 -2.85
CA ASN A 99 -23.47 -0.60 -2.05
C ASN A 99 -23.09 0.86 -1.73
N GLY A 100 -22.11 1.44 -2.43
CA GLY A 100 -21.57 2.76 -2.12
C GLY A 100 -20.78 2.79 -0.80
N GLY A 101 -20.62 3.98 -0.22
CA GLY A 101 -19.96 4.15 1.09
C GLY A 101 -18.43 3.94 1.10
N GLY A 102 -17.81 3.73 -0.07
CA GLY A 102 -16.38 3.43 -0.16
C GLY A 102 -15.46 4.51 0.42
N HIS A 103 -15.89 5.78 0.41
CA HIS A 103 -15.15 6.86 1.07
C HIS A 103 -15.06 6.63 2.59
N ARG A 104 -16.21 6.42 3.25
CA ARG A 104 -16.30 6.14 4.68
C ARG A 104 -15.52 4.89 5.06
N HIS A 105 -15.74 3.77 4.34
CA HIS A 105 -15.03 2.52 4.63
C HIS A 105 -13.50 2.69 4.55
N ARG A 106 -12.98 3.40 3.52
CA ARG A 106 -11.54 3.67 3.40
C ARG A 106 -11.00 4.59 4.50
N GLN A 107 -11.82 5.51 5.03
CA GLN A 107 -11.45 6.34 6.17
C GLN A 107 -11.36 5.52 7.45
N GLU A 108 -12.37 4.70 7.74
CA GLU A 108 -12.44 3.83 8.94
C GLU A 108 -11.24 2.88 9.00
N LEU A 109 -10.92 2.24 7.86
CA LEU A 109 -9.74 1.37 7.77
C LEU A 109 -8.40 2.12 7.83
N LYS A 110 -8.40 3.44 7.60
CA LYS A 110 -7.19 4.23 7.32
C LYS A 110 -6.37 3.63 6.17
N ARG A 111 -7.05 3.10 5.13
CA ARG A 111 -6.44 2.46 3.96
C ARG A 111 -6.94 3.12 2.67
N ARG A 112 -6.00 3.64 1.86
CA ARG A 112 -6.28 4.27 0.56
C ARG A 112 -5.38 3.71 -0.53
N GLY A 113 -5.82 3.81 -1.78
CA GLY A 113 -5.05 3.39 -2.96
C GLY A 113 -4.48 1.97 -2.82
N LYS A 114 -3.15 1.83 -2.98
CA LYS A 114 -2.45 0.53 -2.89
C LYS A 114 -2.68 -0.22 -1.57
N ASN A 115 -2.88 0.50 -0.46
CA ASN A 115 -3.08 -0.11 0.85
C ASN A 115 -4.48 -0.75 0.97
N PHE A 116 -5.45 -0.25 0.20
CA PHE A 116 -6.78 -0.85 0.15
C PHE A 116 -6.76 -2.17 -0.64
N LEU A 117 -6.06 -2.22 -1.78
CA LEU A 117 -5.85 -3.47 -2.51
C LEU A 117 -5.18 -4.55 -1.65
N PHE A 118 -4.17 -4.15 -0.87
CA PHE A 118 -3.53 -5.05 0.09
C PHE A 118 -4.49 -5.53 1.19
N TRP A 119 -5.39 -4.65 1.66
CA TRP A 119 -6.41 -5.04 2.63
C TRP A 119 -7.38 -6.08 2.04
N LEU A 120 -7.83 -5.93 0.78
CA LEU A 120 -8.67 -6.93 0.12
C LEU A 120 -8.00 -8.31 0.10
N ILE A 121 -6.73 -8.37 -0.32
CA ILE A 121 -5.96 -9.62 -0.36
C ILE A 121 -5.81 -10.23 1.04
N LYS A 122 -5.49 -9.41 2.06
CA LYS A 122 -5.28 -9.89 3.43
C LYS A 122 -6.57 -10.42 4.08
N ASN A 123 -7.72 -9.92 3.66
CA ASN A 123 -9.02 -10.34 4.17
C ASN A 123 -9.70 -11.37 3.25
N ASN A 124 -8.92 -12.12 2.46
CA ASN A 124 -9.40 -13.19 1.58
C ASN A 124 -10.46 -12.75 0.58
N PHE A 125 -10.31 -11.54 0.03
CA PHE A 125 -11.19 -11.00 -1.01
C PHE A 125 -12.68 -11.02 -0.64
N PRO A 126 -13.10 -10.22 0.34
CA PRO A 126 -14.50 -10.20 0.77
C PRO A 126 -15.44 -9.79 -0.37
N ASP A 127 -16.71 -10.19 -0.26
CA ASP A 127 -17.77 -9.75 -1.16
C ASP A 127 -18.08 -8.25 -1.04
N GLY A 128 -18.98 -7.75 -1.90
CA GLY A 128 -19.43 -6.35 -1.88
C GLY A 128 -18.61 -5.39 -2.76
N TYR A 129 -17.73 -5.95 -3.59
CA TYR A 129 -16.90 -5.20 -4.52
C TYR A 129 -17.13 -5.63 -5.96
N ARG A 130 -16.94 -4.70 -6.89
CA ARG A 130 -16.93 -4.98 -8.33
C ARG A 130 -15.79 -4.26 -9.03
N VAL A 131 -15.40 -4.77 -10.18
CA VAL A 131 -14.48 -4.08 -11.08
C VAL A 131 -15.24 -3.09 -11.94
N LEU A 132 -14.76 -1.84 -11.99
CA LEU A 132 -15.22 -0.80 -12.92
C LEU A 132 -14.02 -0.15 -13.61
N CYS A 133 -14.21 0.47 -14.77
CA CYS A 133 -13.24 1.43 -15.27
C CYS A 133 -13.33 2.75 -14.48
N MET A 134 -12.25 3.53 -14.47
CA MET A 134 -12.18 4.79 -13.72
C MET A 134 -13.32 5.76 -14.08
N ASN A 135 -13.70 5.84 -15.35
CA ASN A 135 -14.79 6.71 -15.80
C ASN A 135 -16.16 6.24 -15.30
N CYS A 136 -16.43 4.92 -15.35
CA CYS A 136 -17.68 4.36 -14.82
C CYS A 136 -17.76 4.51 -13.30
N ASN A 137 -16.66 4.24 -12.58
CA ASN A 137 -16.56 4.43 -11.14
C ASN A 137 -16.76 5.90 -10.75
N PHE A 138 -16.13 6.82 -11.48
CA PHE A 138 -16.29 8.25 -11.26
C PHE A 138 -17.74 8.70 -11.50
N SER A 139 -18.32 8.33 -12.63
CA SER A 139 -19.70 8.70 -12.98
C SER A 139 -20.69 8.22 -11.93
N LEU A 140 -20.57 6.95 -11.50
CA LEU A 140 -21.44 6.40 -10.45
C LEU A 140 -21.25 7.11 -9.11
N GLY A 141 -20.00 7.39 -8.71
CA GLY A 141 -19.73 8.08 -7.45
C GLY A 141 -20.14 9.55 -7.43
N MET A 142 -20.03 10.24 -8.57
CA MET A 142 -20.30 11.68 -8.68
C MET A 142 -21.75 11.99 -9.02
N PHE A 143 -22.34 11.23 -9.94
CA PHE A 143 -23.68 11.51 -10.49
C PHE A 143 -24.72 10.46 -10.09
N GLY A 144 -24.32 9.35 -9.46
CA GLY A 144 -25.23 8.25 -9.11
C GLY A 144 -25.60 7.32 -10.27
N TYR A 145 -25.15 7.61 -11.50
CA TYR A 145 -25.41 6.79 -12.69
C TYR A 145 -24.20 6.76 -13.64
N CYS A 146 -24.23 5.90 -14.65
CA CYS A 146 -23.26 5.89 -15.74
C CYS A 146 -23.97 6.00 -17.09
N PRO A 147 -23.59 6.95 -17.98
CA PRO A 147 -24.23 7.15 -19.29
C PRO A 147 -24.29 5.89 -20.16
N HIS A 148 -23.28 5.02 -20.11
CA HIS A 148 -23.28 3.74 -20.83
C HIS A 148 -24.49 2.84 -20.53
N LYS A 149 -25.12 2.99 -19.35
CA LYS A 149 -26.34 2.22 -19.01
C LYS A 149 -27.60 2.77 -19.70
N GLN A 150 -27.60 4.03 -20.10
CA GLN A 150 -28.70 4.66 -20.84
C GLN A 150 -28.54 4.40 -22.34
N GLU A 151 -27.31 4.50 -22.86
CA GLU A 151 -26.97 4.23 -24.27
C GLU A 151 -27.24 2.77 -24.70
N ARG A 152 -27.23 1.82 -23.76
CA ARG A 152 -27.55 0.40 -24.03
C ARG A 152 -29.05 0.08 -24.10
N LYS A 153 -29.91 1.05 -23.77
CA LYS A 153 -31.37 0.88 -23.77
C LYS A 153 -32.03 1.33 -25.08
N THR A 154 -31.24 1.84 -26.02
CA THR A 154 -31.61 2.16 -27.40
C THR A 154 -31.07 1.08 -28.31
#